data_AF-A0A7C5S404-F1
#
_entry.id   AF-A0A7C5S404-F1
#
_cell.length_a   1.000
_cell.length_b   1.000
_cell.length_c   1.000
_cell.angle_alpha   90.00
_cell.angle_beta   90.00
_cell.angle_gamma   90.00
#
_symmetry.space_group_name_H-M   'P 1'
#
loop_
_entity.id
_entity.type
_entity.pdbx_description
1 polymer ?
#
loop_
_entity_poly.entity_id
_entity_poly.type
_entity_poly.pdbx_seq_one_letter_code
_entity_poly.pdbx_strand_id
1 'polypeptide(L)'
;MEKGSINVKTENIFPIIKKFLYSDHEIFLRELISNAVDATTKLQTLASAGVFKDELGDLTIEVILDKKKKTLTVRDKGIGMTASEVEQYINQIAFSSAEEFVKKYKGKGDTEVLIGHFGLGFYSSFMVSDKVEIITKTYKKGKDSGAVHWACDGSPEYTIEKADRKERGTDVILHINKESEEFLEEYRILDLLTKYCKFLPVPIQFGTEKTTETIEGETDKDGKPKTREVEKPRIINNTMPLWKRKPAELKDEDYKSFYRELYPATFDESLFYIHLNVDYPFNLTGVLYFPKVKQNYELQRNKIQLYCNQVFVTDSVENIVPDFLTLLHGVI
;
A
#
# COMPACT_ATOMS: atom_id res chain seq x y z
N MET A 1 10.86 20.50 22.46
CA MET A 1 11.02 20.78 21.03
C MET A 1 12.49 20.70 20.72
N GLU A 2 12.90 19.63 20.05
CA GLU A 2 14.23 19.52 19.46
C GLU A 2 14.12 20.01 18.01
N LYS A 3 15.00 20.95 17.65
CA LYS A 3 15.15 21.43 16.27
C LYS A 3 16.49 20.90 15.75
N GLY A 4 16.43 20.20 14.63
CA GLY A 4 17.61 19.70 13.93
C GLY A 4 17.70 20.32 12.55
N SER A 5 18.93 20.56 12.09
CA SER A 5 19.22 20.80 10.69
C SER A 5 19.83 19.54 10.11
N ILE A 6 19.29 19.04 9.01
CA ILE A 6 19.82 17.88 8.32
C ILE A 6 21.19 18.27 7.75
N ASN A 7 22.22 17.51 8.11
CA ASN A 7 23.61 17.84 7.84
C ASN A 7 23.96 17.51 6.38
N VAL A 8 23.36 18.24 5.44
CA VAL A 8 23.45 17.97 4.01
C VAL A 8 23.94 19.22 3.28
N LYS A 9 25.14 19.12 2.70
CA LYS A 9 25.77 20.15 1.86
C LYS A 9 25.07 20.34 0.50
N THR A 10 23.94 19.67 0.26
CA THR A 10 23.16 19.79 -0.97
C THR A 10 21.80 20.40 -0.63
N GLU A 11 21.75 21.73 -0.62
CA GLU A 11 20.54 22.57 -0.42
C GLU A 11 19.37 22.26 -1.39
N ASN A 12 19.51 21.28 -2.29
CA ASN A 12 18.62 21.02 -3.42
C ASN A 12 18.12 19.56 -3.53
N ILE A 13 18.13 18.78 -2.44
CA ILE A 13 17.74 17.36 -2.50
C ILE A 13 16.26 17.19 -2.88
N PHE A 14 15.36 17.94 -2.25
CA PHE A 14 13.92 17.86 -2.48
C PHE A 14 13.50 18.34 -3.87
N PRO A 15 13.98 19.49 -4.40
CA PRO A 15 13.72 19.86 -5.79
C PRO A 15 14.18 18.80 -6.81
N ILE A 16 15.29 18.11 -6.55
CA ILE A 16 15.80 17.06 -7.45
C ILE A 16 14.94 15.81 -7.35
N ILE A 17 14.58 15.37 -6.15
CA ILE A 17 13.64 14.26 -5.94
C ILE A 17 12.31 14.57 -6.65
N LYS A 18 11.73 15.75 -6.43
CA LYS A 18 10.52 16.20 -7.13
C LYS A 18 10.67 16.10 -8.65
N LYS A 19 11.80 16.54 -9.21
CA LYS A 19 12.05 16.50 -10.66
C LYS A 19 12.19 15.08 -11.23
N PHE A 20 12.84 14.17 -10.51
CA PHE A 20 13.07 12.78 -10.98
C PHE A 20 11.86 11.87 -10.77
N LEU A 21 11.02 12.17 -9.78
CA LEU A 21 9.81 11.41 -9.49
C LEU A 21 8.56 11.97 -10.20
N TYR A 22 8.71 13.07 -10.93
CA TYR A 22 7.60 13.80 -11.59
C TYR A 22 6.83 12.95 -12.62
N SER A 23 7.42 11.84 -13.09
CA SER A 23 6.77 10.93 -14.03
C SER A 23 5.68 10.08 -13.39
N ASP A 24 5.62 9.97 -12.06
CA ASP A 24 4.68 9.05 -11.41
C ASP A 24 4.28 9.53 -9.99
N HIS A 25 3.57 10.66 -9.93
CA HIS A 25 2.98 11.21 -8.70
C HIS A 25 2.03 10.24 -7.99
N GLU A 26 1.73 9.09 -8.57
CA GLU A 26 0.89 8.03 -8.01
C GLU A 26 1.64 7.15 -6.99
N ILE A 27 2.98 7.09 -7.07
CA ILE A 27 3.80 6.13 -6.33
C ILE A 27 3.80 6.38 -4.81
N PHE A 28 3.57 7.62 -4.36
CA PHE A 28 3.71 7.93 -2.92
C PHE A 28 2.78 7.08 -2.05
N LEU A 29 1.54 6.85 -2.51
CA LEU A 29 0.56 6.11 -1.73
C LEU A 29 0.94 4.63 -1.65
N ARG A 30 1.48 4.06 -2.74
CA ARG A 30 2.03 2.70 -2.75
C ARG A 30 3.15 2.56 -1.72
N GLU A 31 4.11 3.48 -1.71
CA GLU A 31 5.27 3.42 -0.81
C GLU A 31 4.86 3.56 0.67
N LEU A 32 3.96 4.49 0.99
CA LEU A 32 3.47 4.69 2.36
C LEU A 32 2.71 3.47 2.87
N ILE A 33 1.86 2.88 2.04
CA ILE A 33 1.11 1.68 2.42
C ILE A 33 2.02 0.47 2.53
N SER A 34 2.99 0.30 1.64
CA SER A 34 4.00 -0.76 1.77
C SER A 34 4.76 -0.66 3.09
N ASN A 35 5.16 0.54 3.50
CA ASN A 35 5.80 0.76 4.81
C ASN A 35 4.87 0.42 5.98
N ALA A 36 3.57 0.76 5.89
CA ALA A 36 2.57 0.41 6.89
C ALA A 36 2.34 -1.11 6.98
N VAL A 37 2.32 -1.81 5.83
CA VAL A 37 2.25 -3.28 5.74
C VAL A 37 3.48 -3.90 6.37
N ASP A 38 4.68 -3.40 6.05
CA ASP A 38 5.94 -3.88 6.64
C ASP A 38 5.96 -3.70 8.15
N ALA A 39 5.52 -2.54 8.66
CA ALA A 39 5.42 -2.29 10.09
C ALA A 39 4.44 -3.26 10.78
N THR A 40 3.34 -3.59 10.12
CA THR A 40 2.30 -4.49 10.63
C THR A 40 2.75 -5.96 10.60
N THR A 41 3.34 -6.41 9.49
CA THR A 41 3.86 -7.77 9.33
C THR A 41 5.05 -8.04 10.25
N LYS A 42 5.92 -7.05 10.48
CA LYS A 42 6.98 -7.11 11.51
C LYS A 42 6.38 -7.32 12.90
N LEU A 43 5.30 -6.60 13.24
CA LEU A 43 4.62 -6.80 14.53
C LEU A 43 4.05 -8.21 14.66
N GLN A 44 3.37 -8.72 13.62
CA GLN A 44 2.85 -10.09 13.59
C GLN A 44 3.96 -11.14 13.74
N THR A 45 5.11 -10.91 13.10
CA THR A 45 6.29 -11.77 13.22
C THR A 45 6.83 -11.77 14.65
N LEU A 46 6.94 -10.59 15.27
CA LEU A 46 7.37 -10.45 16.66
C LEU A 46 6.40 -11.13 17.64
N ALA A 47 5.09 -11.07 17.37
CA ALA A 47 4.07 -11.77 18.16
C ALA A 47 4.22 -13.29 18.03
N SER A 48 4.39 -13.78 16.80
CA SER A 48 4.58 -15.21 16.50
C SER A 48 5.86 -15.76 17.13
N ALA A 49 6.90 -14.93 17.23
CA ALA A 49 8.15 -15.26 17.92
C ALA A 49 8.07 -15.12 19.46
N GLY A 50 6.93 -14.70 20.02
CA GLY A 50 6.73 -14.51 21.46
C GLY A 50 7.42 -13.28 22.06
N VAL A 51 7.95 -12.38 21.21
CA VAL A 51 8.60 -11.13 21.62
C VAL A 51 7.55 -10.07 21.96
N PHE A 52 6.54 -9.92 21.11
CA PHE A 52 5.36 -9.11 21.40
C PHE A 52 4.31 -9.98 22.12
N LYS A 53 3.92 -9.58 23.34
CA LYS A 53 3.05 -10.37 24.22
C LYS A 53 1.68 -9.75 24.48
N ASP A 54 1.47 -8.52 24.03
CA ASP A 54 0.17 -7.87 24.13
C ASP A 54 -0.74 -8.36 22.99
N GLU A 55 -2.03 -8.06 23.05
CA GLU A 55 -2.96 -8.41 21.97
C GLU A 55 -2.64 -7.62 20.69
N LEU A 56 -2.63 -8.33 19.55
CA LEU A 56 -2.50 -7.70 18.24
C LEU A 56 -3.70 -6.78 17.95
N GLY A 57 -4.90 -7.16 18.40
CA GLY A 57 -6.11 -6.39 18.11
C GLY A 57 -6.35 -6.23 16.60
N ASP A 58 -7.07 -5.16 16.25
CA ASP A 58 -7.26 -4.78 14.85
C ASP A 58 -5.97 -4.18 14.26
N LEU A 59 -5.52 -4.75 13.15
CA LEU A 59 -4.31 -4.34 12.43
C LEU A 59 -4.62 -3.66 11.09
N THR A 60 -5.88 -3.32 10.85
CA THR A 60 -6.31 -2.63 9.63
C THR A 60 -5.53 -1.33 9.44
N ILE A 61 -4.99 -1.13 8.25
CA ILE A 61 -4.36 0.12 7.83
C ILE A 61 -5.47 1.04 7.35
N GLU A 62 -5.52 2.25 7.90
CA GLU A 62 -6.56 3.23 7.56
C GLU A 62 -5.97 4.32 6.65
N VAL A 63 -6.62 4.56 5.52
CA VAL A 63 -6.37 5.72 4.67
C VAL A 63 -7.49 6.72 4.93
N ILE A 64 -7.12 7.92 5.38
CA ILE A 64 -8.06 8.93 5.87
C ILE A 64 -7.87 10.20 5.07
N LEU A 65 -8.92 10.60 4.36
CA LEU A 65 -8.96 11.83 3.58
C LEU A 65 -9.78 12.90 4.31
N ASP A 66 -9.17 14.04 4.62
CA ASP A 66 -9.85 15.21 5.18
C ASP A 66 -9.73 16.38 4.19
N LYS A 67 -10.76 16.54 3.35
CA LYS A 67 -10.83 17.62 2.35
C LYS A 67 -10.82 19.02 2.98
N LYS A 68 -11.34 19.18 4.21
CA LYS A 68 -11.42 20.49 4.88
C LYS A 68 -10.05 20.94 5.37
N LYS A 69 -9.28 20.00 5.93
CA LYS A 69 -7.89 20.25 6.35
C LYS A 69 -6.88 20.12 5.21
N LYS A 70 -7.32 19.66 4.03
CA LYS A 70 -6.46 19.32 2.88
C LYS A 70 -5.38 18.29 3.25
N THR A 71 -5.77 17.28 4.02
CA THR A 71 -4.82 16.25 4.46
C THR A 71 -5.22 14.86 4.01
N LEU A 72 -4.21 14.07 3.65
CA LEU A 72 -4.31 12.63 3.45
C LEU A 72 -3.45 11.94 4.50
N THR A 73 -4.02 11.01 5.27
CA THR A 73 -3.31 10.29 6.32
C THR A 73 -3.28 8.79 6.03
N VAL A 74 -2.11 8.17 6.16
CA VAL A 74 -1.97 6.71 6.23
C VAL A 74 -1.67 6.35 7.68
N ARG A 75 -2.55 5.56 8.30
CA ARG A 75 -2.45 5.12 9.69
C ARG A 75 -2.25 3.61 9.75
N ASP A 76 -1.20 3.18 10.44
CA ASP A 76 -0.98 1.80 10.81
C ASP A 76 -1.01 1.60 12.34
N LYS A 77 -1.27 0.36 12.75
CA LYS A 77 -1.22 -0.11 14.14
C LYS A 77 -0.08 -1.11 14.36
N GLY A 78 0.98 -0.96 13.55
CA GLY A 78 2.17 -1.81 13.52
C GLY A 78 3.14 -1.51 14.66
N ILE A 79 4.44 -1.71 14.40
CA ILE A 79 5.48 -1.57 15.43
C ILE A 79 5.68 -0.15 15.95
N GLY A 80 5.39 0.89 15.15
CA GLY A 80 5.73 2.28 15.45
C GLY A 80 7.24 2.50 15.70
N MET A 81 7.62 3.71 16.10
CA MET A 81 9.02 4.11 16.29
C MET A 81 9.23 4.87 17.62
N THR A 82 10.43 4.78 18.18
CA THR A 82 10.93 5.69 19.23
C THR A 82 11.51 6.96 18.62
N ALA A 83 11.80 7.98 19.45
CA ALA A 83 12.43 9.22 18.97
C ALA A 83 13.79 8.96 18.31
N SER A 84 14.58 8.02 18.86
CA SER A 84 15.87 7.63 18.28
C SER A 84 15.72 6.91 16.94
N GLU A 85 14.68 6.07 16.80
CA GLU A 85 14.39 5.37 15.54
C GLU A 85 13.90 6.35 14.47
N VAL A 86 13.10 7.35 14.84
CA VAL A 86 12.73 8.45 13.92
C VAL A 86 13.97 9.21 13.46
N GLU A 87 14.85 9.61 14.38
CA GLU A 87 16.10 10.30 14.03
C GLU A 87 16.98 9.46 13.10
N GLN A 88 17.14 8.17 13.40
CA GLN A 88 17.98 7.27 12.60
C GLN A 88 17.38 6.97 11.22
N TYR A 89 16.11 6.55 11.14
CA TYR A 89 15.52 6.04 9.90
C TYR A 89 14.98 7.16 9.02
N ILE A 90 14.33 8.16 9.61
CA ILE A 90 13.76 9.29 8.87
C ILE A 90 14.87 10.30 8.57
N ASN A 91 15.57 10.83 9.58
CA ASN A 91 16.50 11.95 9.38
C ASN A 91 17.89 11.57 8.86
N GLN A 92 18.41 10.37 9.17
CA GLN A 92 19.78 10.01 8.77
C GLN A 92 19.81 9.10 7.55
N ILE A 93 19.23 7.90 7.66
CA ILE A 93 19.33 6.86 6.62
C ILE A 93 18.64 7.32 5.35
N ALA A 94 17.38 7.72 5.44
CA ALA A 94 16.61 8.07 4.26
C ALA A 94 17.22 9.31 3.54
N PHE A 95 17.81 10.27 4.26
CA PHE A 95 18.51 11.41 3.65
C PHE A 95 19.87 11.04 3.04
N SER A 96 20.62 10.16 3.68
CA SER A 96 21.90 9.68 3.13
C SER A 96 21.67 8.95 1.81
N SER A 97 20.63 8.11 1.75
CA SER A 97 20.24 7.43 0.52
C SER A 97 19.71 8.40 -0.54
N ALA A 98 19.04 9.47 -0.12
CA ALA A 98 18.59 10.53 -1.03
C ALA A 98 19.78 11.27 -1.65
N GLU A 99 20.82 11.51 -0.85
CA GLU A 99 22.01 12.22 -1.28
C GLU A 99 22.82 11.37 -2.26
N GLU A 100 22.96 10.07 -1.97
CA GLU A 100 23.62 9.12 -2.87
C GLU A 100 22.89 9.02 -4.21
N PHE A 101 21.55 8.97 -4.18
CA PHE A 101 20.72 9.01 -5.39
C PHE A 101 21.00 10.27 -6.20
N VAL A 102 20.92 11.45 -5.58
CA VAL A 102 21.20 12.72 -6.27
C VAL A 102 22.61 12.73 -6.87
N LYS A 103 23.64 12.32 -6.13
CA LYS A 103 25.03 12.27 -6.64
C LYS A 103 25.17 11.35 -7.85
N LYS A 104 24.54 10.18 -7.83
CA LYS A 104 24.68 9.14 -8.86
C LYS A 104 23.93 9.49 -10.16
N TYR A 105 22.84 10.25 -10.05
CA TYR A 105 21.94 10.55 -11.17
C TYR A 105 21.95 12.02 -11.62
N LYS A 106 22.69 12.90 -10.95
CA LYS A 106 22.91 14.29 -11.39
C LYS A 106 23.47 14.31 -12.82
N GLY A 107 22.69 14.86 -13.77
CA GLY A 107 23.10 15.02 -15.16
C GLY A 107 22.84 13.81 -16.07
N LYS A 108 22.18 12.76 -15.58
CA LYS A 108 21.68 11.65 -16.42
C LYS A 108 20.19 11.91 -16.71
N GLY A 109 19.84 12.07 -17.98
CA GLY A 109 18.44 12.26 -18.43
C GLY A 109 17.62 10.98 -18.34
N ASP A 110 16.29 11.15 -18.24
CA ASP A 110 15.19 10.16 -18.29
C ASP A 110 15.63 8.70 -18.24
N THR A 111 16.18 8.31 -17.10
CA THR A 111 16.32 6.89 -16.78
C THR A 111 15.11 6.55 -15.94
N GLU A 112 14.29 5.60 -16.37
CA GLU A 112 13.28 4.96 -15.53
C GLU A 112 14.02 4.31 -14.35
N VAL A 113 14.22 5.07 -13.27
CA VAL A 113 14.95 4.56 -12.11
C VAL A 113 13.98 3.82 -11.21
N LEU A 114 14.24 2.52 -11.00
CA LEU A 114 13.60 1.73 -9.95
C LEU A 114 13.99 2.28 -8.57
N ILE A 115 13.15 3.15 -8.00
CA ILE A 115 13.38 3.85 -6.73
C ILE A 115 13.33 2.91 -5.51
N GLY A 116 12.72 1.74 -5.63
CA GLY A 116 12.52 0.78 -4.53
C GLY A 116 13.80 0.28 -3.84
N HIS A 117 14.99 0.56 -4.38
CA HIS A 117 16.27 0.14 -3.81
C HIS A 117 16.97 1.21 -2.95
N PHE A 118 16.56 2.48 -3.01
CA PHE A 118 17.26 3.58 -2.32
C PHE A 118 16.57 4.04 -1.03
N GLY A 119 15.55 3.34 -0.52
CA GLY A 119 14.89 3.75 0.73
C GLY A 119 14.24 5.15 0.68
N LEU A 120 13.96 5.66 -0.52
CA LEU A 120 13.37 6.98 -0.76
C LEU A 120 11.84 6.97 -0.79
N GLY A 121 11.23 5.80 -0.59
CA GLY A 121 9.79 5.61 -0.68
C GLY A 121 9.03 6.61 0.20
N PHE A 122 9.51 6.87 1.42
CA PHE A 122 8.92 7.90 2.30
C PHE A 122 8.96 9.31 1.70
N TYR A 123 10.07 9.73 1.07
CA TYR A 123 10.22 11.10 0.55
C TYR A 123 9.39 11.42 -0.68
N SER A 124 8.85 10.40 -1.33
CA SER A 124 7.86 10.56 -2.39
C SER A 124 6.62 11.33 -1.90
N SER A 125 6.31 11.28 -0.60
CA SER A 125 5.23 12.06 0.03
C SER A 125 5.36 13.57 -0.22
N PHE A 126 6.58 14.12 -0.19
CA PHE A 126 6.83 15.54 -0.43
C PHE A 126 6.59 15.98 -1.88
N MET A 127 6.37 15.05 -2.82
CA MET A 127 5.92 15.42 -4.17
C MET A 127 4.52 16.03 -4.17
N VAL A 128 3.65 15.48 -3.33
CA VAL A 128 2.23 15.81 -3.32
C VAL A 128 1.85 16.67 -2.11
N SER A 129 2.78 16.93 -1.20
CA SER A 129 2.54 17.68 0.03
C SER A 129 3.55 18.79 0.28
N ASP A 130 3.08 19.91 0.82
CA ASP A 130 3.91 21.02 1.32
C ASP A 130 4.50 20.72 2.70
N LYS A 131 3.86 19.84 3.47
CA LYS A 131 4.31 19.42 4.80
C LYS A 131 3.95 17.96 5.04
N VAL A 132 4.86 17.23 5.67
CA VAL A 132 4.63 15.86 6.13
C VAL A 132 4.83 15.81 7.63
N GLU A 133 3.93 15.10 8.30
CA GLU A 133 4.01 14.84 9.73
C GLU A 133 3.97 13.34 10.00
N ILE A 134 4.74 12.90 10.99
CA ILE A 134 4.72 11.53 11.51
C ILE A 134 4.33 11.62 12.98
N ILE A 135 3.23 10.98 13.36
CA ILE A 135 2.86 10.79 14.77
C ILE A 135 2.93 9.30 15.07
N THR A 136 3.96 8.88 15.80
CA THR A 136 4.27 7.47 15.99
C THR A 136 4.43 7.11 17.46
N LYS A 137 4.09 5.87 17.80
CA LYS A 137 4.34 5.29 19.13
C LYS A 137 4.77 3.85 18.98
N THR A 138 5.95 3.55 19.51
CA THR A 138 6.49 2.19 19.49
C THR A 138 5.65 1.20 20.33
N TYR A 139 5.63 -0.07 19.92
CA TYR A 139 5.11 -1.17 20.74
C TYR A 139 5.99 -1.46 21.98
N LYS A 140 7.26 -1.05 21.95
CA LYS A 140 8.21 -1.30 23.03
C LYS A 140 7.73 -0.58 24.30
N LYS A 141 7.93 -1.18 25.46
CA LYS A 141 7.62 -0.58 26.76
C LYS A 141 8.91 -0.02 27.36
N GLY A 142 8.87 1.17 27.95
CA GLY A 142 10.03 1.72 28.67
C GLY A 142 9.99 3.23 28.79
N LYS A 143 11.09 3.80 29.27
CA LYS A 143 11.22 5.26 29.47
C LYS A 143 11.13 6.05 28.16
N ASP A 144 11.56 5.43 27.06
CA ASP A 144 11.63 6.05 25.72
C ASP A 144 10.50 5.60 24.78
N SER A 145 9.44 4.99 25.32
CA SER A 145 8.26 4.56 24.55
C SER A 145 7.16 5.62 24.45
N GLY A 146 7.49 6.88 24.75
CA GLY A 146 6.59 8.01 24.55
C GLY A 146 6.25 8.18 23.07
N ALA A 147 5.06 8.70 22.78
CA ALA A 147 4.71 9.04 21.42
C ALA A 147 5.55 10.23 20.92
N VAL A 148 5.87 10.21 19.64
CA VAL A 148 6.76 11.17 18.99
C VAL A 148 6.02 11.82 17.83
N HIS A 149 6.18 13.13 17.71
CA HIS A 149 5.73 13.91 16.56
C HIS A 149 6.95 14.42 15.83
N TRP A 150 7.09 14.03 14.58
CA TRP A 150 8.06 14.58 13.65
C TRP A 150 7.33 15.37 12.58
N ALA A 151 7.88 16.52 12.19
CA ALA A 151 7.33 17.33 11.12
C ALA A 151 8.44 18.00 10.29
N CYS A 152 8.23 18.04 8.98
CA CYS A 152 9.11 18.67 8.00
C CYS A 152 8.26 19.26 6.86
N ASP A 153 8.67 20.42 6.34
CA ASP A 153 8.03 21.17 5.26
C ASP A 153 8.72 20.95 3.89
N GLY A 154 9.54 19.89 3.78
CA GLY A 154 10.34 19.63 2.58
C GLY A 154 11.57 20.52 2.47
N SER A 155 11.92 21.26 3.53
CA SER A 155 13.25 21.83 3.71
C SER A 155 14.18 20.86 4.46
N PRO A 156 15.50 21.15 4.52
CA PRO A 156 16.44 20.43 5.39
C PRO A 156 16.19 20.64 6.90
N GLU A 157 15.13 21.34 7.30
CA GLU A 157 14.77 21.55 8.69
C GLU A 157 13.64 20.60 9.10
N TYR A 158 13.75 20.07 10.32
CA TYR A 158 12.70 19.25 10.92
C TYR A 158 12.57 19.56 12.41
N THR A 159 11.43 19.12 12.95
CA THR A 159 11.14 19.20 14.37
C THR A 159 10.82 17.83 14.92
N ILE A 160 11.30 17.55 16.13
CA ILE A 160 10.91 16.37 16.91
C ILE A 160 10.37 16.84 18.26
N GLU A 161 9.15 16.41 18.55
CA GLU A 161 8.44 16.73 19.78
C GLU A 161 7.77 15.51 20.39
N LYS A 162 7.39 15.63 21.66
CA LYS A 162 6.53 14.63 22.30
C LYS A 162 5.12 14.78 21.76
N ALA A 163 4.50 13.67 21.38
CA ALA A 163 3.10 13.63 20.96
C ALA A 163 2.22 13.04 22.07
N ASP A 164 0.90 13.22 21.91
CA ASP A 164 -0.09 12.42 22.61
C ASP A 164 -0.70 11.40 21.65
N ARG A 165 -0.23 10.15 21.75
CA ARG A 165 -0.80 8.99 21.08
C ARG A 165 -0.91 7.86 22.09
N LYS A 166 -2.11 7.31 22.24
CA LYS A 166 -2.37 6.24 23.20
C LYS A 166 -1.93 4.89 22.66
N GLU A 167 -2.32 4.61 21.42
CA GLU A 167 -2.08 3.34 20.73
C GLU A 167 -0.74 3.33 19.99
N ARG A 168 -0.19 2.14 19.78
CA ARG A 168 1.02 1.92 18.99
C ARG A 168 0.78 2.19 17.49
N GLY A 169 1.85 2.18 16.72
CA GLY A 169 1.83 2.37 15.26
C GLY A 169 2.13 3.81 14.87
N THR A 170 1.81 4.15 13.62
CA THR A 170 2.22 5.43 13.02
C THR A 170 1.09 6.04 12.21
N ASP A 171 0.92 7.35 12.33
CA ASP A 171 0.17 8.17 11.37
C ASP A 171 1.19 8.96 10.55
N VAL A 172 1.14 8.81 9.22
CA VAL A 172 1.85 9.67 8.28
C VAL A 172 0.82 10.60 7.64
N ILE A 173 0.96 11.90 7.89
CA ILE A 173 -0.03 12.93 7.52
C ILE A 173 0.59 13.83 6.45
N LEU A 174 -0.03 13.88 5.29
CA LEU A 174 0.40 14.67 4.14
C LEU A 174 -0.51 15.88 4.02
N HIS A 175 0.07 17.08 4.05
CA HIS A 175 -0.63 18.34 3.76
C HIS A 175 -0.55 18.62 2.28
N ILE A 176 -1.62 18.27 1.55
CA ILE A 176 -1.62 18.23 0.09
C ILE A 176 -1.38 19.63 -0.49
N ASN A 177 -0.40 19.72 -1.40
CA ASN A 177 -0.04 20.98 -2.06
C ASN A 177 -1.07 21.40 -3.12
N LYS A 178 -0.94 22.63 -3.62
CA LYS A 178 -1.88 23.19 -4.59
C LYS A 178 -1.84 22.49 -5.95
N GLU A 179 -0.68 21.97 -6.34
CA GLU A 179 -0.50 21.28 -7.62
C GLU A 179 -1.12 19.88 -7.62
N SER A 180 -1.39 19.30 -6.46
CA SER A 180 -1.82 17.90 -6.30
C SER A 180 -3.20 17.77 -5.65
N GLU A 181 -4.06 18.78 -5.80
CA GLU A 181 -5.43 18.78 -5.26
C GLU A 181 -6.30 17.62 -5.79
N GLU A 182 -5.89 16.95 -6.89
CA GLU A 182 -6.54 15.72 -7.36
C GLU A 182 -6.54 14.60 -6.30
N PHE A 183 -5.55 14.55 -5.41
CA PHE A 183 -5.49 13.58 -4.31
C PHE A 183 -6.39 13.94 -3.13
N LEU A 184 -7.10 15.08 -3.22
CA LEU A 184 -8.22 15.40 -2.35
C LEU A 184 -9.54 14.83 -2.88
N GLU A 185 -9.53 14.09 -3.99
CA GLU A 185 -10.70 13.42 -4.53
C GLU A 185 -10.74 11.93 -4.17
N GLU A 186 -11.87 11.50 -3.60
CA GLU A 186 -12.03 10.13 -3.08
C GLU A 186 -11.84 9.08 -4.19
N TYR A 187 -12.40 9.32 -5.38
CA TYR A 187 -12.27 8.41 -6.51
C TYR A 187 -10.80 8.22 -6.92
N ARG A 188 -9.98 9.27 -6.81
CA ARG A 188 -8.58 9.24 -7.21
C ARG A 188 -7.77 8.39 -6.24
N ILE A 189 -7.98 8.58 -4.93
CA ILE A 189 -7.35 7.74 -3.90
C ILE A 189 -7.82 6.29 -4.04
N LEU A 190 -9.11 6.05 -4.25
CA LEU A 190 -9.66 4.71 -4.42
C LEU A 190 -9.05 3.99 -5.63
N ASP A 191 -8.85 4.68 -6.75
CA ASP A 191 -8.20 4.13 -7.95
C ASP A 191 -6.76 3.70 -7.67
N LEU A 192 -5.97 4.56 -7.02
CA LEU A 192 -4.60 4.23 -6.61
C LEU A 192 -4.55 3.03 -5.65
N LEU A 193 -5.43 3.01 -4.65
CA LEU A 193 -5.53 1.90 -3.71
C LEU A 193 -5.91 0.59 -4.42
N THR A 194 -6.86 0.65 -5.35
CA THR A 194 -7.29 -0.52 -6.13
C THR A 194 -6.18 -1.02 -7.06
N LYS A 195 -5.37 -0.10 -7.61
CA LYS A 195 -4.26 -0.43 -8.51
C LYS A 195 -3.09 -1.07 -7.76
N TYR A 196 -2.65 -0.48 -6.65
CA TYR A 196 -1.40 -0.87 -6.00
C TYR A 196 -1.57 -1.77 -4.77
N CYS A 197 -2.74 -1.72 -4.12
CA CYS A 197 -2.93 -2.33 -2.80
C CYS A 197 -3.88 -3.54 -2.83
N LYS A 198 -4.37 -3.91 -4.01
CA LYS A 198 -5.44 -4.89 -4.25
C LYS A 198 -5.31 -6.19 -3.48
N PHE A 199 -4.09 -6.68 -3.32
CA PHE A 199 -3.83 -8.00 -2.75
C PHE A 199 -2.92 -7.98 -1.53
N LEU A 200 -2.63 -6.81 -0.96
CA LEU A 200 -1.72 -6.69 0.19
C LEU A 200 -2.20 -7.53 1.39
N PRO A 201 -1.29 -8.10 2.20
CA PRO A 201 -1.62 -9.09 3.23
C PRO A 201 -2.32 -8.51 4.46
N VAL A 202 -2.45 -7.19 4.56
CA VAL A 202 -3.09 -6.48 5.68
C VAL A 202 -4.34 -5.77 5.16
N PRO A 203 -5.48 -5.80 5.87
CA PRO A 203 -6.68 -5.08 5.45
C PRO A 203 -6.40 -3.57 5.35
N ILE A 204 -6.88 -2.95 4.28
CA ILE A 204 -6.76 -1.52 4.03
C ILE A 204 -8.17 -0.96 3.97
N GLN A 205 -8.44 -0.03 4.87
CA GLN A 205 -9.70 0.68 4.98
C GLN A 205 -9.60 2.03 4.29
N PHE A 206 -10.59 2.35 3.46
CA PHE A 206 -10.75 3.69 2.90
C PHE A 206 -12.24 4.04 2.79
N GLY A 207 -12.67 5.03 3.56
CA GLY A 207 -14.07 5.44 3.64
C GLY A 207 -14.98 4.40 4.31
N THR A 208 -16.27 4.55 4.06
CA THR A 208 -17.34 3.69 4.57
C THR A 208 -18.22 3.21 3.42
N GLU A 209 -18.90 2.08 3.63
CA GLU A 209 -19.89 1.56 2.71
C GLU A 209 -21.18 1.22 3.44
N LYS A 210 -22.31 1.38 2.74
CA LYS A 210 -23.61 1.01 3.27
C LYS A 210 -23.91 -0.44 2.94
N THR A 211 -24.19 -1.24 3.96
CA THR A 211 -24.58 -2.63 3.80
C THR A 211 -25.89 -2.91 4.53
N THR A 212 -26.59 -3.96 4.11
CA THR A 212 -27.84 -4.39 4.73
C THR A 212 -27.55 -5.54 5.67
N GLU A 213 -27.77 -5.33 6.97
CA GLU A 213 -27.63 -6.38 7.98
C GLU A 213 -28.98 -6.88 8.47
N THR A 214 -29.04 -8.17 8.74
CA THR A 214 -30.20 -8.82 9.37
C THR A 214 -30.25 -8.49 10.85
N ILE A 215 -31.44 -8.13 11.34
CA ILE A 215 -31.70 -7.94 12.77
C ILE A 215 -32.04 -9.31 13.36
N GLU A 216 -31.13 -9.87 14.16
CA GLU A 216 -31.37 -11.15 14.83
C GLU A 216 -32.63 -11.08 15.71
N GLY A 217 -33.54 -12.03 15.50
CA GLY A 217 -34.76 -12.17 16.30
C GLY A 217 -35.96 -11.32 15.85
N GLU A 218 -35.82 -10.46 14.84
CA GLU A 218 -36.95 -9.73 14.24
C GLU A 218 -37.30 -10.26 12.86
N THR A 219 -38.58 -10.53 12.63
CA THR A 219 -39.13 -10.86 11.31
C THR A 219 -40.05 -9.76 10.82
N ASP A 220 -40.10 -9.57 9.50
CA ASP A 220 -41.08 -8.70 8.86
C ASP A 220 -42.48 -9.34 8.84
N LYS A 221 -43.44 -8.62 8.26
CA LYS A 221 -44.84 -9.05 8.17
C LYS A 221 -45.03 -10.34 7.34
N ASP A 222 -44.01 -10.73 6.56
CA ASP A 222 -43.99 -11.90 5.70
C ASP A 222 -43.14 -13.05 6.31
N GLY A 223 -42.70 -12.91 7.56
CA GLY A 223 -41.90 -13.92 8.27
C GLY A 223 -40.43 -13.98 7.82
N LYS A 224 -39.96 -13.03 7.01
CA LYS A 224 -38.54 -12.95 6.61
C LYS A 224 -37.75 -12.18 7.65
N PRO A 225 -36.45 -12.47 7.83
CA PRO A 225 -35.61 -11.72 8.74
C PRO A 225 -35.60 -10.23 8.37
N LYS A 226 -35.92 -9.37 9.34
CA LYS A 226 -35.96 -7.93 9.13
C LYS A 226 -34.53 -7.42 8.96
N THR A 227 -34.34 -6.48 8.03
CA THR A 227 -33.03 -5.92 7.76
C THR A 227 -32.95 -4.44 8.12
N ARG A 228 -31.73 -3.95 8.39
CA ARG A 228 -31.41 -2.53 8.54
C ARG A 228 -30.18 -2.18 7.71
N GLU A 229 -30.19 -0.97 7.18
CA GLU A 229 -29.01 -0.40 6.54
C GLU A 229 -28.04 0.09 7.63
N VAL A 230 -26.79 -0.33 7.54
CA VAL A 230 -25.71 0.06 8.43
C VAL A 230 -24.53 0.57 7.62
N GLU A 231 -23.78 1.49 8.20
CA GLU A 231 -22.55 2.00 7.62
C GLU A 231 -21.37 1.27 8.25
N LYS A 232 -20.55 0.61 7.43
CA LYS A 232 -19.37 -0.13 7.87
C LYS A 232 -18.09 0.42 7.24
N PRO A 233 -16.93 0.25 7.88
CA PRO A 233 -15.64 0.51 7.25
C PRO A 233 -15.50 -0.26 5.93
N ARG A 234 -15.13 0.44 4.86
CA ARG A 234 -14.94 -0.17 3.54
C ARG A 234 -13.51 -0.69 3.41
N ILE A 235 -13.35 -2.00 3.37
CA ILE A 235 -12.07 -2.65 3.09
C ILE A 235 -11.87 -2.75 1.57
N ILE A 236 -10.79 -2.18 1.06
CA ILE A 236 -10.60 -2.01 -0.40
C ILE A 236 -9.77 -3.13 -1.05
N ASN A 237 -9.14 -4.00 -0.26
CA ASN A 237 -8.26 -5.06 -0.75
C ASN A 237 -8.67 -6.46 -0.28
N ASN A 238 -8.19 -7.45 -1.02
CA ASN A 238 -8.31 -8.87 -0.72
C ASN A 238 -6.99 -9.40 -0.13
N THR A 239 -6.97 -9.63 1.18
CA THR A 239 -5.76 -10.08 1.91
C THR A 239 -5.42 -11.55 1.70
N MET A 240 -6.40 -12.35 1.26
CA MET A 240 -6.29 -13.78 1.04
C MET A 240 -6.68 -14.12 -0.41
N PRO A 241 -5.89 -13.63 -1.39
CA PRO A 241 -6.18 -13.86 -2.80
C PRO A 241 -6.14 -15.35 -3.15
N LEU A 242 -6.82 -15.70 -4.24
CA LEU A 242 -7.09 -17.09 -4.59
C LEU A 242 -5.82 -17.95 -4.71
N TRP A 243 -4.72 -17.42 -5.27
CA TRP A 243 -3.47 -18.15 -5.45
C TRP A 243 -2.76 -18.51 -4.13
N LYS A 244 -3.15 -17.91 -2.99
CA LYS A 244 -2.66 -18.28 -1.66
C LYS A 244 -3.51 -19.35 -0.97
N ARG A 245 -4.71 -19.62 -1.48
CA ARG A 245 -5.62 -20.64 -0.94
C ARG A 245 -5.24 -22.01 -1.50
N LYS A 246 -5.44 -23.06 -0.71
CA LYS A 246 -5.13 -24.42 -1.15
C LYS A 246 -6.11 -24.85 -2.26
N PRO A 247 -5.64 -25.41 -3.38
CA PRO A 247 -6.52 -25.86 -4.47
C PRO A 247 -7.65 -26.80 -4.03
N ALA A 248 -7.42 -27.64 -3.02
CA ALA A 248 -8.41 -28.58 -2.48
C ALA A 248 -9.59 -27.90 -1.75
N GLU A 249 -9.46 -26.63 -1.36
CA GLU A 249 -10.49 -25.84 -0.67
C GLU A 249 -11.24 -24.90 -1.64
N LEU A 250 -10.92 -24.95 -2.94
CA LEU A 250 -11.44 -24.05 -3.96
C LEU A 250 -12.44 -24.77 -4.87
N LYS A 251 -13.51 -24.06 -5.24
CA LYS A 251 -14.48 -24.48 -6.25
C LYS A 251 -14.29 -23.70 -7.54
N ASP A 252 -14.88 -24.19 -8.63
CA ASP A 252 -14.90 -23.49 -9.92
C ASP A 252 -15.40 -22.04 -9.79
N GLU A 253 -16.41 -21.80 -8.94
CA GLU A 253 -16.94 -20.47 -8.69
C GLU A 253 -15.91 -19.51 -8.08
N ASP A 254 -14.99 -20.00 -7.23
CA ASP A 254 -13.92 -19.18 -6.65
C ASP A 254 -13.00 -18.66 -7.77
N TYR A 255 -12.61 -19.52 -8.72
CA TYR A 255 -11.77 -19.14 -9.86
C TYR A 255 -12.49 -18.16 -10.80
N LYS A 256 -13.78 -18.37 -11.05
CA LYS A 256 -14.58 -17.42 -11.85
C LYS A 256 -14.69 -16.07 -11.17
N SER A 257 -14.93 -16.04 -9.86
CA SER A 257 -14.99 -14.81 -9.07
C SER A 257 -13.64 -14.08 -9.10
N PHE A 258 -12.54 -14.81 -8.90
CA PHE A 258 -11.20 -14.24 -8.91
C PHE A 258 -10.79 -13.71 -10.30
N TYR A 259 -11.21 -14.35 -11.39
CA TYR A 259 -11.03 -13.82 -12.74
C TYR A 259 -11.74 -12.47 -12.93
N ARG A 260 -12.98 -12.33 -12.45
CA ARG A 260 -13.72 -11.06 -12.48
C ARG A 260 -13.10 -10.01 -11.57
N GLU A 261 -12.55 -10.41 -10.43
CA GLU A 261 -11.80 -9.53 -9.54
C GLU A 261 -10.57 -8.98 -10.25
N LEU A 262 -9.79 -9.81 -10.95
CA LEU A 262 -8.63 -9.36 -11.73
C LEU A 262 -9.02 -8.43 -12.89
N TYR A 263 -10.09 -8.75 -13.62
CA TYR A 263 -10.52 -8.03 -14.82
C TYR A 263 -11.98 -7.58 -14.73
N PRO A 264 -12.30 -6.55 -13.92
CA PRO A 264 -13.69 -6.13 -13.68
C PRO A 264 -14.40 -5.60 -14.94
N ALA A 265 -13.63 -5.11 -15.93
CA ALA A 265 -14.16 -4.66 -17.22
C ALA A 265 -14.43 -5.82 -18.21
N THR A 266 -14.02 -7.06 -17.90
CA THR A 266 -14.23 -8.23 -18.74
C THR A 266 -15.48 -8.98 -18.30
N PHE A 267 -16.50 -9.00 -19.16
CA PHE A 267 -17.77 -9.68 -18.88
C PHE A 267 -17.76 -11.17 -19.29
N ASP A 268 -16.78 -11.59 -20.08
CA ASP A 268 -16.67 -12.97 -20.54
C ASP A 268 -16.04 -13.86 -19.46
N GLU A 269 -16.47 -15.12 -19.39
CA GLU A 269 -15.81 -16.12 -18.56
C GLU A 269 -14.60 -16.72 -19.29
N SER A 270 -13.58 -17.10 -18.52
CA SER A 270 -12.46 -17.92 -19.00
C SER A 270 -12.97 -19.29 -19.47
N LEU A 271 -12.25 -19.90 -20.42
CA LEU A 271 -12.53 -21.26 -20.90
C LEU A 271 -12.13 -22.30 -19.87
N PHE A 272 -10.93 -22.15 -19.31
CA PHE A 272 -10.39 -22.93 -18.21
C PHE A 272 -9.25 -22.17 -17.55
N TYR A 273 -8.75 -22.71 -16.45
CA TYR A 273 -7.68 -22.11 -15.66
C TYR A 273 -6.68 -23.18 -15.21
N ILE A 274 -5.48 -22.73 -14.88
CA ILE A 274 -4.41 -23.53 -14.28
C ILE A 274 -3.96 -22.83 -13.01
N HIS A 275 -4.06 -23.52 -11.87
CA HIS A 275 -3.49 -23.05 -10.61
C HIS A 275 -2.04 -23.55 -10.52
N LEU A 276 -1.11 -22.61 -10.50
CA LEU A 276 0.32 -22.87 -10.35
C LEU A 276 0.68 -22.88 -8.87
N ASN A 277 1.36 -23.93 -8.43
CA ASN A 277 1.99 -24.01 -7.12
C ASN A 277 3.30 -24.78 -7.27
N VAL A 278 4.39 -24.04 -7.45
CA VAL A 278 5.75 -24.56 -7.68
C VAL A 278 6.60 -24.12 -6.50
N ASP A 279 7.29 -25.07 -5.87
CA ASP A 279 8.11 -24.86 -4.67
C ASP A 279 9.62 -25.04 -4.93
N TYR A 280 10.01 -25.47 -6.15
CA TYR A 280 11.41 -25.65 -6.54
C TYR A 280 11.64 -25.43 -8.05
N PRO A 281 12.74 -24.79 -8.48
CA PRO A 281 13.82 -24.19 -7.68
C PRO A 281 13.49 -22.80 -7.09
N PHE A 282 12.30 -22.28 -7.38
CA PHE A 282 11.78 -21.02 -6.83
C PHE A 282 10.32 -21.23 -6.39
N ASN A 283 9.88 -20.44 -5.41
CA ASN A 283 8.49 -20.42 -4.98
C ASN A 283 7.67 -19.56 -5.93
N LEU A 284 6.78 -20.17 -6.69
CA LEU A 284 5.87 -19.50 -7.62
C LEU A 284 4.46 -20.04 -7.41
N THR A 285 3.54 -19.13 -7.11
CA THR A 285 2.12 -19.42 -6.95
C THR A 285 1.34 -18.50 -7.85
N GLY A 286 0.35 -19.00 -8.57
CA GLY A 286 -0.38 -18.14 -9.48
C GLY A 286 -1.60 -18.83 -10.07
N VAL A 287 -2.35 -18.08 -10.86
CA VAL A 287 -3.50 -18.61 -11.59
C VAL A 287 -3.46 -18.04 -12.98
N LEU A 288 -3.34 -18.91 -13.96
CA LEU A 288 -3.41 -18.57 -15.37
C LEU A 288 -4.77 -18.96 -15.92
N TYR A 289 -5.37 -18.05 -16.67
CA TYR A 289 -6.68 -18.18 -17.29
C TYR A 289 -6.54 -18.14 -18.80
N PHE A 290 -7.31 -19.01 -19.46
CA PHE A 290 -7.42 -19.09 -20.90
C PHE A 290 -8.67 -18.31 -21.32
N PRO A 291 -8.54 -17.05 -21.79
CA PRO A 291 -9.69 -16.25 -22.20
C PRO A 291 -10.33 -16.83 -23.47
N LYS A 292 -11.63 -16.57 -23.66
CA LYS A 292 -12.29 -16.82 -24.96
C LYS A 292 -11.73 -15.84 -25.99
N VAL A 293 -11.11 -16.35 -27.05
CA VAL A 293 -10.63 -15.52 -28.15
C VAL A 293 -11.83 -14.98 -28.93
N LYS A 294 -12.01 -13.66 -28.94
CA LYS A 294 -13.00 -12.98 -29.80
C LYS A 294 -12.36 -12.63 -31.13
N GLN A 295 -13.15 -12.65 -32.21
CA GLN A 295 -12.70 -12.33 -33.58
C GLN A 295 -12.35 -10.84 -33.80
N ASN A 296 -12.34 -10.02 -32.74
CA ASN A 296 -11.97 -8.61 -32.85
C ASN A 296 -10.44 -8.49 -32.91
N TYR A 297 -9.97 -7.65 -33.85
CA TYR A 297 -8.62 -7.63 -34.43
C TYR A 297 -7.45 -7.27 -33.49
N GLU A 298 -7.67 -7.04 -32.20
CA GLU A 298 -6.60 -6.74 -31.24
C GLU A 298 -6.53 -7.85 -30.18
N LEU A 299 -5.57 -8.77 -30.38
CA LEU A 299 -5.14 -9.70 -29.35
C LEU A 299 -4.50 -8.90 -28.22
N GLN A 300 -5.24 -8.68 -27.13
CA GLN A 300 -4.72 -8.00 -25.94
C GLN A 300 -3.70 -8.90 -25.25
N ARG A 301 -2.42 -8.65 -25.52
CA ARG A 301 -1.26 -9.30 -24.88
C ARG A 301 -0.99 -8.68 -23.50
N ASN A 302 -0.15 -9.35 -22.70
CA ASN A 302 0.41 -8.84 -21.44
C ASN A 302 -0.65 -8.56 -20.36
N LYS A 303 -1.61 -9.48 -20.20
CA LYS A 303 -2.60 -9.41 -19.13
C LYS A 303 -2.23 -10.18 -17.87
N ILE A 304 -1.07 -10.83 -17.84
CA ILE A 304 -0.59 -11.51 -16.65
C ILE A 304 0.00 -10.46 -15.71
N GLN A 305 -0.55 -10.34 -14.52
CA GLN A 305 -0.03 -9.44 -13.50
C GLN A 305 1.01 -10.15 -12.65
N LEU A 306 2.21 -9.57 -12.52
CA LEU A 306 3.27 -10.08 -11.66
C LEU A 306 3.21 -9.42 -10.29
N TYR A 307 3.21 -10.25 -9.25
CA TYR A 307 3.30 -9.82 -7.87
C TYR A 307 4.51 -10.43 -7.19
N CYS A 308 5.15 -9.65 -6.32
CA CYS A 308 6.18 -10.14 -5.41
C CYS A 308 5.70 -9.89 -3.98
N ASN A 309 5.57 -10.94 -3.17
CA ASN A 309 5.01 -10.85 -1.82
C ASN A 309 3.66 -10.10 -1.77
N GLN A 310 2.79 -10.34 -2.76
CA GLN A 310 1.49 -9.67 -2.94
C GLN A 310 1.55 -8.17 -3.28
N VAL A 311 2.73 -7.61 -3.55
CA VAL A 311 2.91 -6.25 -4.08
C VAL A 311 2.92 -6.30 -5.60
N PHE A 312 2.08 -5.49 -6.25
CA PHE A 312 2.05 -5.40 -7.72
C PHE A 312 3.38 -4.86 -8.24
N VAL A 313 3.99 -5.59 -9.17
CA VAL A 313 5.27 -5.21 -9.80
C VAL A 313 5.02 -4.63 -11.19
N THR A 314 4.40 -5.41 -12.07
CA THR A 314 4.16 -5.06 -13.47
C THR A 314 3.17 -6.03 -14.12
N ASP A 315 2.50 -5.63 -15.19
CA ASP A 315 1.77 -6.52 -16.11
C ASP A 315 2.55 -6.80 -17.41
N SER A 316 3.67 -6.10 -17.62
CA SER A 316 4.61 -6.37 -18.69
C SER A 316 5.52 -7.54 -18.29
N VAL A 317 5.09 -8.75 -18.62
CA VAL A 317 5.80 -10.02 -18.34
C VAL A 317 6.70 -10.47 -19.49
N GLU A 318 7.07 -9.54 -20.39
CA GLU A 318 8.03 -9.81 -21.45
C GLU A 318 9.36 -10.31 -20.85
N ASN A 319 9.90 -11.39 -21.42
CA ASN A 319 11.08 -12.13 -20.90
C ASN A 319 10.87 -12.93 -19.60
N ILE A 320 9.70 -12.85 -18.96
CA ILE A 320 9.36 -13.68 -17.79
C ILE A 320 8.52 -14.88 -18.24
N VAL A 321 7.56 -14.61 -19.12
CA VAL A 321 6.64 -15.60 -19.67
C VAL A 321 6.93 -15.75 -21.17
N PRO A 322 7.02 -16.98 -21.71
CA PRO A 322 7.18 -17.21 -23.14
C PRO A 322 6.12 -16.48 -23.99
N ASP A 323 6.51 -15.93 -25.15
CA ASP A 323 5.64 -15.11 -26.02
C ASP A 323 4.29 -15.75 -26.33
N PHE A 324 4.24 -17.07 -26.53
CA PHE A 324 3.00 -17.79 -26.85
C PHE A 324 2.01 -17.83 -25.67
N LEU A 325 2.46 -17.59 -24.44
CA LEU A 325 1.64 -17.50 -23.23
C LEU A 325 1.20 -16.06 -22.91
N THR A 326 1.70 -15.05 -23.63
CA THR A 326 1.31 -13.63 -23.42
C THR A 326 -0.16 -13.34 -23.72
N LEU A 327 -0.85 -14.27 -24.39
CA LEU A 327 -2.29 -14.25 -24.63
C LEU A 327 -3.12 -14.70 -23.42
N LEU A 328 -2.47 -15.29 -22.42
CA LEU A 328 -3.14 -15.69 -21.19
C LEU A 328 -3.39 -14.47 -20.31
N HIS A 329 -4.42 -14.62 -19.49
CA HIS A 329 -4.71 -13.71 -18.39
C HIS A 329 -4.27 -14.38 -17.10
N GLY A 330 -3.99 -13.64 -16.05
CA GLY A 330 -3.81 -14.21 -14.73
C GLY A 330 -2.89 -13.41 -13.84
N VAL A 331 -2.36 -14.13 -12.86
CA VAL A 331 -1.46 -13.62 -11.84
C VAL A 331 -0.34 -14.62 -11.60
N ILE A 332 0.87 -14.11 -11.39
CA ILE A 332 2.07 -14.86 -10.98
C ILE A 332 2.68 -14.19 -9.75
#